data_AF-A0A841KM81-F1
#
_entry.id   AF-A0A841KM81-F1
#
_cell.length_a   1.000
_cell.length_b   1.000
_cell.length_c   1.000
_cell.angle_alpha   90.00
_cell.angle_beta   90.00
_cell.angle_gamma   90.00
#
_symmetry.space_group_name_H-M   'P 1'
#
loop_
_entity.id
_entity.type
_entity.pdbx_description
1 polymer ?
#
loop_
_entity_poly.entity_id
_entity_poly.type
_entity_poly.pdbx_seq_one_letter_code
_entity_poly.pdbx_strand_id
1 'polypeptide(L)' 'MPRQAREKGEFSTYHIIQRGNDRKDIFSSDHDKNRYIETLVKMKYKYNFIIYAYCLMDSVPS' A
#
# COMPACT_ATOMS: atom_id res chain seq x y z
N MET A 1 -2.59 22.58 -8.40
CA MET A 1 -3.77 22.54 -7.50
C MET A 1 -3.37 21.92 -6.18
N PRO A 2 -3.70 22.53 -5.03
CA PRO A 2 -3.49 21.91 -3.73
C PRO A 2 -4.37 20.66 -3.62
N ARG A 3 -3.80 19.55 -3.13
CA ARG A 3 -4.59 18.36 -2.81
C ARG A 3 -5.42 18.64 -1.58
N GLN A 4 -6.73 18.35 -1.63
CA GLN A 4 -7.58 18.37 -0.46
C GLN A 4 -7.10 17.30 0.55
N ALA A 5 -7.04 17.66 1.83
CA ALA A 5 -6.70 16.72 2.88
C ALA A 5 -7.78 15.62 2.97
N ARG A 6 -7.37 14.38 3.25
CA ARG A 6 -8.34 13.31 3.53
C ARG A 6 -9.04 13.61 4.86
N GLU A 7 -10.36 13.48 4.87
CA GLU A 7 -11.14 13.46 6.10
C GLU A 7 -10.72 12.25 6.95
N LYS A 8 -10.56 12.48 8.26
CA LYS A 8 -10.21 11.45 9.23
C LYS A 8 -11.47 11.12 10.04
N GLY A 9 -11.90 9.87 10.00
CA GLY A 9 -12.92 9.36 10.92
C GLY A 9 -12.39 8.16 11.70
N GLU A 10 -12.92 7.99 12.92
CA GLU A 10 -12.52 6.95 13.88
C GLU A 10 -12.76 5.53 13.36
N PHE A 11 -13.83 5.33 12.59
CA PHE A 11 -14.22 4.03 12.03
C PHE A 11 -14.25 4.03 10.49
N SER A 12 -13.47 4.92 9.87
CA SER A 12 -13.44 5.06 8.41
C SER A 12 -12.61 3.97 7.74
N THR A 13 -13.05 3.56 6.55
CA THR A 13 -12.30 2.65 5.67
C THR A 13 -11.62 3.47 4.57
N TYR A 14 -10.35 3.15 4.27
CA TYR A 14 -9.57 3.88 3.28
C TYR A 14 -9.06 2.93 2.20
N HIS A 15 -9.18 3.37 0.94
CA HIS A 15 -8.44 2.78 -0.16
C HIS A 15 -7.07 3.48 -0.27
N ILE A 16 -6.00 2.70 -0.06
CA ILE A 16 -4.61 3.17 -0.12
C ILE A 16 -3.97 2.61 -1.38
N ILE A 17 -3.38 3.49 -2.19
CA ILE A 17 -2.67 3.14 -3.43
C ILE A 17 -1.24 3.63 -3.28
N GLN A 18 -0.29 2.73 -3.50
CA GLN A 18 1.13 3.04 -3.56
C GLN A 18 1.61 2.75 -4.99
N ARG A 19 2.37 3.69 -5.56
CA ARG A 19 2.95 3.57 -6.90
C ARG A 19 4.36 4.15 -6.90
N GLY A 20 5.25 3.56 -7.69
CA GLY A 20 6.59 4.10 -7.88
C GLY A 20 6.54 5.47 -8.56
N ASN A 21 7.57 6.27 -8.30
CA ASN A 21 7.72 7.54 -9.00
C ASN A 21 7.96 7.27 -10.50
N ASP A 22 7.42 8.13 -11.37
CA ASP A 22 7.47 7.94 -12.84
C ASP A 22 7.00 6.56 -13.35
N ARG A 23 6.03 5.94 -12.66
CA ARG A 23 5.50 4.59 -13.00
C ARG A 23 6.55 3.48 -12.99
N LYS A 24 7.70 3.72 -12.36
CA LYS A 24 8.71 2.67 -12.15
C LYS A 24 8.17 1.60 -11.23
N ASP A 25 8.71 0.40 -11.37
CA ASP A 25 8.47 -0.68 -10.44
C ASP A 25 8.83 -0.29 -9.01
N ILE A 26 7.93 -0.63 -8.09
CA ILE A 26 8.18 -0.53 -6.64
C ILE A 26 8.97 -1.76 -6.17
N PHE A 27 8.75 -2.89 -6.83
CA PHE A 27 9.32 -4.18 -6.47
C PHE A 27 10.20 -4.66 -7.61
N SER A 28 11.50 -4.79 -7.38
CA SER A 28 12.45 -5.29 -8.38
C SER A 28 12.55 -6.82 -8.37
N SER A 29 11.97 -7.46 -7.36
CA SER A 29 11.99 -8.90 -7.15
C SER A 29 10.81 -9.38 -6.31
N ASP A 30 10.53 -10.69 -6.36
CA ASP A 30 9.54 -11.30 -5.46
C ASP A 30 9.96 -11.23 -3.99
N HIS A 31 11.26 -11.11 -3.71
CA HIS A 31 11.75 -10.85 -2.35
C HIS A 31 11.23 -9.53 -1.80
N ASP A 32 11.20 -8.47 -2.63
CA ASP A 32 10.71 -7.15 -2.22
C ASP A 32 9.20 -7.19 -1.92
N LYS A 33 8.43 -7.96 -2.71
CA LYS A 33 7.00 -8.19 -2.46
C LYS A 33 6.76 -8.89 -1.13
N ASN A 34 7.51 -9.97 -0.86
CA ASN A 34 7.39 -10.72 0.39
C ASN A 34 7.72 -9.83 1.60
N ARG A 35 8.82 -9.08 1.52
CA ARG A 35 9.21 -8.10 2.54
C ARG A 35 8.13 -7.03 2.77
N TYR A 36 7.46 -6.58 1.72
CA TYR A 36 6.35 -5.63 1.82
C TYR A 36 5.16 -6.24 2.57
N ILE A 37 4.76 -7.47 2.24
CA ILE A 37 3.66 -8.17 2.93
C ILE A 37 4.00 -8.38 4.40
N GLU A 38 5.21 -8.84 4.72
CA GLU A 38 5.68 -9.00 6.10
C GLU A 38 5.61 -7.68 6.88
N THR A 39 6.04 -6.59 6.24
CA THR A 39 5.96 -5.25 6.83
C THR A 39 4.51 -4.84 7.05
N LEU A 40 3.63 -5.08 6.08
CA LEU A 40 2.20 -4.75 6.17
C LEU A 40 1.53 -5.49 7.33
N VAL A 41 1.82 -6.78 7.49
CA VAL A 41 1.33 -7.62 8.59
C VAL A 41 1.88 -7.12 9.94
N LYS A 42 3.17 -6.79 10.01
CA LYS A 42 3.78 -6.22 11.22
C LYS A 42 3.11 -4.90 11.63
N MET A 43 2.80 -4.03 10.66
CA MET A 43 2.10 -2.77 10.93
C MET A 43 0.65 -2.98 11.35
N LYS A 44 -0.05 -3.94 10.73
CA LYS A 44 -1.41 -4.34 11.13
C LYS A 44 -1.47 -4.62 12.62
N TYR A 45 -0.55 -5.44 13.14
CA TYR A 45 -0.49 -5.76 14.57
C TYR A 45 -0.04 -4.57 15.42
N LYS A 46 0.95 -3.82 14.97
CA LYS A 46 1.48 -2.66 15.71
C LYS A 46 0.43 -1.55 15.93
N TYR A 47 -0.39 -1.28 14.92
CA TYR A 47 -1.35 -0.17 14.92
C TYR A 47 -2.82 -0.64 15.04
N ASN A 48 -3.05 -1.94 15.21
CA ASN A 48 -4.35 -2.55 15.43
C ASN A 48 -5.43 -2.12 14.43
N PHE A 49 -5.14 -2.24 13.13
CA PHE A 49 -6.12 -1.97 12.06
C PHE A 49 -6.50 -3.23 11.29
N ILE A 50 -7.59 -3.15 10.53
CA ILE A 50 -8.09 -4.25 9.71
C ILE A 50 -7.66 -4.02 8.25
N ILE A 51 -7.15 -5.09 7.62
CA ILE A 51 -6.91 -5.14 6.18
C ILE A 51 -8.03 -5.97 5.57
N TYR A 52 -8.96 -5.32 4.86
CA TYR A 52 -10.07 -5.99 4.19
C TYR A 52 -9.62 -6.71 2.91
N ALA A 53 -8.74 -6.07 2.13
CA ALA A 53 -8.18 -6.62 0.91
C ALA A 53 -6.86 -5.92 0.58
N TYR A 54 -6.00 -6.57 -0.20
CA TYR A 54 -4.82 -5.97 -0.80
C TYR A 54 -4.55 -6.60 -2.17
N CYS A 55 -3.89 -5.86 -3.05
CA CYS A 55 -3.41 -6.33 -4.34
C CYS A 55 -1.99 -5.80 -4.55
N LEU A 56 -1.07 -6.66 -4.98
CA LEU A 56 0.25 -6.29 -5.43
C LEU A 56 0.27 -6.50 -6.94
N MET A 57 0.47 -5.43 -7.69
CA MET A 57 0.60 -5.48 -9.14
C MET A 57 2.07 -5.38 -9.50
N ASP A 58 2.51 -6.25 -10.39
CA ASP A 58 3.74 -6.05 -11.15
C ASP A 58 3.50 -4.97 -12.20
N SER A 59 4.51 -4.14 -12.52
CA SER A 59 4.39 -3.37 -13.75
C SER A 59 4.32 -4.37 -14.91
N VAL A 60 3.25 -4.25 -15.70
CA VAL A 60 3.14 -5.02 -16.93
C VAL A 60 4.23 -4.45 -17.86
N PRO A 61 5.17 -5.26 -18.37
CA PRO A 61 6.10 -4.78 -19.38
C PRO A 61 5.28 -4.36 -20.60
N SER A 62 5.38 -3.07 -20.95
CA SER A 62 4.89 -2.54 -22.22
C SER A 62 5.79 -2.93 -23.38
#